data_AF-A0A8C6YN02-F1
#
_entry.id   AF-A0A8C6YN02-F1
#
_cell.length_a   1.000
_cell.length_b   1.000
_cell.length_c   1.000
_cell.angle_alpha   90.00
_cell.angle_beta   90.00
_cell.angle_gamma   90.00
#
_symmetry.space_group_name_H-M   'P 1'
#
loop_
_entity.id
_entity.type
_entity.pdbx_description
1 polymer ?
#
loop_
_entity_poly.entity_id
_entity_poly.type
_entity_poly.pdbx_seq_one_letter_code
_entity_poly.pdbx_strand_id
1 'polypeptide(L)'
;MAVKEFEEKIITKGTEPDTSAPDLPEDRKTSDTPLLKQEDLVLKEPGSSEKTPKTLTRPTDRVFADYQTTSSQYNAVVGGLPTTCKYICGVPTIRSDIPAPRVRRISDRVNYGDEGNAYAVLCPSVFSQKGVYERDFFKTRPKSEIEQILRNIGVNISDESFEEIWKQACRKHQRGEVCVESIRNVLDEMHVSHPQNSS
;
A
#
# COMPACT_ATOMS: atom_id res chain seq x y z
N MET A 1 46.34 -17.60 35.99
CA MET A 1 45.23 -16.84 35.37
C MET A 1 44.50 -16.11 36.48
N ALA A 2 44.08 -14.86 36.24
CA ALA A 2 43.31 -14.13 37.24
C ALA A 2 41.95 -14.82 37.42
N VAL A 3 41.43 -14.91 38.65
CA VAL A 3 40.16 -15.62 38.96
C VAL A 3 39.02 -15.17 38.03
N LYS A 4 38.97 -13.86 37.73
CA LYS A 4 38.00 -13.24 36.82
C LYS A 4 38.07 -13.77 35.39
N GLU A 5 39.27 -14.01 34.86
CA GLU A 5 39.46 -14.52 33.50
C GLU A 5 39.00 -15.98 33.39
N PHE A 6 39.15 -16.75 34.48
CA PHE A 6 38.72 -18.14 34.53
C PHE A 6 37.19 -18.26 34.57
N GLU A 7 36.53 -17.42 35.37
CA GLU A 7 35.06 -17.33 35.42
C GLU A 7 34.46 -16.95 34.05
N GLU A 8 35.05 -15.97 33.36
CA GLU A 8 34.61 -15.57 32.01
C GLU A 8 34.81 -16.70 30.99
N LYS A 9 35.89 -17.48 31.12
CA LYS A 9 36.17 -18.62 30.25
C LYS A 9 35.17 -19.77 30.45
N ILE A 10 34.73 -20.02 31.69
CA ILE A 10 33.69 -21.02 32.00
C ILE A 10 32.36 -20.62 31.34
N ILE A 11 31.98 -19.35 31.42
CA ILE A 11 30.70 -18.86 30.86
C ILE A 11 30.72 -18.92 29.32
N THR A 12 31.85 -18.62 28.69
CA THR A 12 31.95 -18.51 27.22
C THR A 12 32.19 -19.85 26.51
N LYS A 13 32.83 -20.81 27.17
CA LYS A 13 33.13 -22.14 26.61
C LYS A 13 32.24 -23.26 27.14
N GLY A 14 31.52 -23.06 28.25
CA GLY A 14 30.80 -24.13 28.95
C GLY A 14 31.76 -25.05 29.72
N THR A 15 31.26 -25.71 30.77
CA THR A 15 32.01 -26.76 31.47
C THR A 15 31.98 -28.03 30.64
N GLU A 16 33.12 -28.44 30.10
CA GLU A 16 33.30 -29.82 29.61
C GLU A 16 33.16 -30.76 30.81
N PRO A 17 32.25 -31.75 30.80
CA PRO A 17 32.07 -32.68 31.92
C PRO A 17 33.30 -33.58 32.06
N ASP A 18 33.81 -33.72 33.29
CA ASP A 18 34.95 -34.59 33.60
C ASP A 18 34.70 -36.04 33.12
N THR A 19 35.52 -36.48 32.18
CA THR A 19 35.48 -37.78 31.52
C THR A 19 35.73 -38.93 32.50
N SER A 20 34.71 -39.75 32.76
CA SER A 20 34.89 -41.13 33.22
C SER A 20 33.81 -42.07 32.66
N ALA A 21 33.84 -42.31 31.34
CA ALA A 21 33.29 -43.52 30.74
C ALA A 21 33.95 -43.75 29.36
N PRO A 22 34.32 -44.99 29.00
CA PRO A 22 35.18 -45.27 27.85
C PRO A 22 34.43 -45.43 26.52
N ASP A 23 35.18 -45.13 25.45
CA ASP A 23 35.06 -45.51 24.05
C ASP A 23 33.97 -44.87 23.18
N LEU A 24 34.41 -44.00 22.25
CA LEU A 24 34.04 -43.98 20.82
C LEU A 24 35.06 -43.11 20.04
N PRO A 25 35.20 -43.30 18.70
CA PRO A 25 36.47 -43.18 17.98
C PRO A 25 36.90 -41.74 17.64
N GLU A 26 38.21 -41.62 17.46
CA GLU A 26 38.94 -40.43 17.01
C GLU A 26 38.44 -39.94 15.64
N ASP A 27 37.83 -38.76 15.63
CA ASP A 27 38.11 -37.67 14.67
C ASP A 27 37.10 -36.53 14.87
N ARG A 28 37.37 -35.65 15.83
CA ARG A 28 36.78 -34.30 15.84
C ARG A 28 37.87 -33.31 16.21
N LYS A 29 38.36 -32.58 15.21
CA LYS A 29 39.01 -31.29 15.43
C LYS A 29 37.98 -30.41 16.15
N THR A 30 38.04 -30.34 17.46
CA THR A 30 37.26 -29.38 18.26
C THR A 30 37.75 -28.00 17.88
N SER A 31 37.07 -27.37 16.93
CA SER A 31 37.25 -25.94 16.69
C SER A 31 36.85 -25.23 17.99
N ASP A 32 37.84 -24.59 18.60
CA ASP A 32 37.81 -23.89 19.88
C ASP A 32 36.96 -22.59 19.81
N THR A 33 35.81 -22.65 19.13
CA THR A 33 34.94 -21.51 18.88
C THR A 33 34.10 -21.23 20.12
N PRO A 34 34.17 -20.02 20.70
CA PRO A 34 33.38 -19.67 21.89
C PRO A 34 31.88 -19.71 21.57
N LEU A 35 31.09 -20.29 22.46
CA LEU A 35 29.64 -20.44 22.30
C LEU A 35 28.89 -19.11 22.46
N LEU A 36 29.48 -18.18 23.19
CA LEU A 36 28.96 -16.84 23.41
C LEU A 36 30.00 -15.81 23.00
N LYS A 37 29.56 -14.74 22.32
CA LYS A 37 30.42 -13.60 22.03
C LYS A 37 30.55 -12.72 23.27
N GLN A 38 31.68 -12.03 23.39
CA GLN A 38 31.96 -11.16 24.55
C GLN A 38 30.96 -10.00 24.69
N GLU A 39 30.33 -9.58 23.59
CA GLU A 39 29.28 -8.55 23.53
C GLU A 39 27.95 -8.96 24.18
N ASP A 40 27.75 -10.26 24.43
CA ASP A 40 26.52 -10.81 25.01
C ASP A 40 26.60 -11.03 26.54
N LEU A 41 27.68 -10.57 27.19
CA LEU A 41 27.86 -10.64 28.65
C LEU A 41 27.46 -9.33 29.33
N VAL A 42 26.62 -9.41 30.35
CA VAL A 42 26.12 -8.29 31.16
C VAL A 42 26.51 -8.51 32.62
N LEU A 43 26.82 -7.42 33.34
CA LEU A 43 27.09 -7.48 34.78
C LEU A 43 25.83 -7.96 35.51
N LYS A 44 26.00 -8.93 36.40
CA LYS A 44 24.91 -9.55 37.15
C LYS A 44 24.11 -8.52 37.96
N GLU A 45 24.80 -7.55 38.54
CA GLU A 45 24.23 -6.45 39.31
C GLU A 45 25.02 -5.16 39.03
N PRO A 46 24.38 -3.98 39.07
CA PRO A 46 25.06 -2.70 38.86
C PRO A 46 26.10 -2.46 39.96
N GLY A 47 27.38 -2.56 39.60
CA GLY A 47 28.53 -2.41 40.52
C GLY A 47 29.26 -3.71 40.88
N SER A 48 28.75 -4.87 40.46
CA SER A 48 29.45 -6.16 40.62
C SER A 48 30.51 -6.36 39.53
N SER A 49 31.56 -7.14 39.82
CA SER A 49 32.52 -7.60 38.81
C SER A 49 32.14 -8.92 38.14
N GLU A 50 31.09 -9.59 38.62
CA GLU A 50 30.59 -10.85 38.06
C GLU A 50 29.80 -10.61 36.76
N LYS A 51 30.17 -11.32 35.70
CA LYS A 51 29.48 -11.27 34.40
C LYS A 51 28.53 -12.46 34.25
N THR A 52 27.40 -12.23 33.58
CA THR A 52 26.37 -13.23 33.27
C THR A 52 25.90 -13.07 31.82
N PRO A 53 25.45 -14.15 31.16
CA PRO A 53 24.90 -14.03 29.81
C PRO A 53 23.66 -13.13 29.80
N LYS A 54 23.53 -12.30 28.77
CA LYS A 54 22.40 -11.37 28.60
C LYS A 54 21.09 -12.15 28.52
N THR A 55 20.15 -11.84 29.42
CA THR A 55 18.80 -12.39 29.38
C THR A 55 18.09 -11.97 28.09
N LEU A 56 17.56 -12.95 27.34
CA LEU A 56 16.76 -12.68 26.15
C LEU A 56 15.46 -11.98 26.55
N THR A 57 15.20 -10.81 25.99
CA THR A 57 13.95 -10.07 26.21
C THR A 57 12.85 -10.60 25.29
N ARG A 58 11.67 -10.88 25.84
CA ARG A 58 10.51 -11.22 25.01
C ARG A 58 9.91 -9.92 24.44
N PRO A 59 9.34 -9.95 23.22
CA PRO A 59 8.63 -8.78 22.66
C PRO A 59 7.55 -8.21 23.60
N THR A 60 6.93 -9.06 24.42
CA THR A 60 5.90 -8.70 25.41
C THR A 60 6.42 -8.00 26.66
N ASP A 61 7.71 -8.10 27.00
CA ASP A 61 8.24 -7.51 28.23
C ASP A 61 8.25 -5.98 28.18
N ARG A 62 8.20 -5.38 26.98
CA ARG A 62 8.06 -3.93 26.78
C ARG A 62 6.64 -3.40 27.05
N VAL A 63 5.65 -4.27 27.17
CA VAL A 63 4.22 -3.88 27.13
C VAL A 63 3.66 -3.52 28.52
N PHE A 64 4.42 -3.72 29.59
CA PHE A 64 3.90 -3.57 30.96
C PHE A 64 3.72 -2.11 31.44
N ALA A 65 4.42 -1.13 30.86
CA ALA A 65 4.31 0.27 31.31
C ALA A 65 3.13 1.03 30.70
N ASP A 66 2.67 0.62 29.50
CA ASP A 66 1.67 1.35 28.72
C ASP A 66 0.44 0.48 28.41
N TYR A 67 -0.07 -0.27 29.40
CA TYR A 67 -1.31 -1.04 29.22
C TYR A 67 -2.50 -0.09 29.10
N GLN A 68 -2.83 0.32 27.88
CA GLN A 68 -4.01 1.11 27.56
C GLN A 68 -5.02 0.23 26.80
N THR A 69 -6.19 0.01 27.39
CA THR A 69 -7.26 -0.77 26.74
C THR A 69 -7.90 0.05 25.62
N THR A 70 -8.25 -0.59 24.51
CA THR A 70 -8.91 0.07 23.37
C THR A 70 -10.21 0.75 23.76
N SER A 71 -10.95 0.20 24.75
CA SER A 71 -12.17 0.78 25.34
C SER A 71 -12.00 2.18 25.91
N SER A 72 -10.82 2.51 26.45
CA SER A 72 -10.55 3.83 27.06
C SER A 72 -10.46 4.97 26.04
N GLN A 73 -10.24 4.66 24.75
CA GLN A 73 -10.21 5.63 23.66
C GLN A 73 -11.61 5.93 23.06
N TYR A 74 -12.62 5.10 23.32
CA TYR A 74 -13.92 5.20 22.65
C TYR A 74 -14.83 6.34 23.14
N ASN A 75 -14.63 6.85 24.37
CA ASN A 75 -15.50 7.88 24.97
C ASN A 75 -14.89 9.30 25.04
N ALA A 76 -13.65 9.51 24.56
CA ALA A 76 -12.93 10.77 24.80
C ALA A 76 -13.01 11.81 23.67
N VAL A 77 -13.66 11.52 22.54
CA VAL A 77 -13.77 12.48 21.42
C VAL A 77 -15.21 12.58 20.93
N VAL A 78 -15.86 13.70 21.24
CA VAL A 78 -17.04 14.17 20.49
C VAL A 78 -16.51 14.62 19.13
N GLY A 79 -16.80 13.81 18.11
CA GLY A 79 -16.22 13.93 16.78
C GLY A 79 -15.63 12.59 16.39
N GLY A 80 -16.27 11.90 15.45
CA GLY A 80 -15.89 10.54 15.06
C GLY A 80 -14.40 10.37 14.78
N LEU A 81 -13.92 9.13 14.94
CA LEU A 81 -12.54 8.75 14.65
C LEU A 81 -12.09 9.33 13.30
N PRO A 82 -10.88 9.94 13.21
CA PRO A 82 -10.35 10.38 11.92
C PRO A 82 -10.28 9.17 10.99
N THR A 83 -11.00 9.24 9.88
CA THR A 83 -11.07 8.17 8.86
C THR A 83 -9.74 7.91 8.18
N THR A 84 -8.73 8.74 8.42
CA THR A 84 -7.38 8.62 7.89
C THR A 84 -6.54 7.49 8.51
N CYS A 85 -6.97 6.83 9.60
CA CYS A 85 -6.09 5.87 10.29
C CYS A 85 -6.76 4.58 10.81
N LYS A 86 -7.87 4.11 10.21
CA LYS A 86 -8.35 2.73 10.47
C LYS A 86 -8.88 2.14 9.17
N TYR A 87 -8.24 1.07 8.69
CA TYR A 87 -8.87 0.19 7.71
C TYR A 87 -10.25 -0.17 8.27
N ILE A 88 -11.31 0.18 7.54
CA ILE A 88 -12.67 -0.18 7.93
C ILE A 88 -12.72 -1.70 7.89
N CYS A 89 -12.84 -2.34 9.06
CA CYS A 89 -12.97 -3.79 9.15
C CYS A 89 -14.36 -4.19 8.64
N GLY A 90 -14.46 -4.54 7.36
CA GLY A 90 -15.71 -4.95 6.73
C GLY A 90 -15.55 -5.12 5.22
N VAL A 91 -16.54 -5.72 4.58
CA VAL A 91 -16.62 -5.84 3.12
C VAL A 91 -17.60 -4.79 2.61
N PRO A 92 -17.18 -3.85 1.75
CA PRO A 92 -18.07 -2.83 1.22
C PRO A 92 -19.12 -3.46 0.29
N THR A 93 -20.31 -2.86 0.22
CA THR A 93 -21.39 -3.30 -0.68
C THR A 93 -20.96 -3.21 -2.16
N ILE A 94 -20.23 -2.14 -2.51
CA ILE A 94 -19.58 -1.99 -3.81
C ILE A 94 -18.12 -2.37 -3.61
N ARG A 95 -17.69 -3.45 -4.27
CA ARG A 95 -16.35 -4.03 -4.17
C ARG A 95 -15.33 -3.27 -5.03
N SER A 96 -15.25 -1.95 -4.85
CA SER A 96 -14.25 -1.10 -5.51
C SER A 96 -12.82 -1.32 -4.99
N ASP A 97 -12.68 -2.05 -3.87
CA ASP A 97 -11.40 -2.50 -3.31
C ASP A 97 -10.68 -3.54 -4.17
N ILE A 98 -11.42 -4.25 -5.03
CA ILE A 98 -10.88 -5.28 -5.92
C ILE A 98 -11.18 -4.95 -7.39
N PRO A 99 -10.28 -5.28 -8.32
CA PRO A 99 -10.53 -5.05 -9.73
C PRO A 99 -11.65 -5.95 -10.25
N ALA A 100 -12.49 -5.41 -11.14
CA ALA A 100 -13.51 -6.17 -11.83
C ALA A 100 -12.87 -7.33 -12.65
N PRO A 101 -13.42 -8.56 -12.58
CA PRO A 101 -12.95 -9.68 -13.38
C PRO A 101 -13.05 -9.40 -14.88
N ARG A 102 -12.03 -9.82 -15.65
CA ARG A 102 -12.04 -9.71 -17.13
C ARG A 102 -13.18 -10.48 -17.78
N VAL A 103 -13.50 -11.65 -17.23
CA VAL A 103 -14.61 -12.49 -17.66
C VAL A 103 -15.44 -12.80 -16.42
N ARG A 104 -16.67 -12.31 -16.40
CA ARG A 104 -17.59 -12.53 -15.29
C ARG A 104 -18.30 -13.88 -15.43
N ARG A 105 -18.56 -14.53 -14.30
CA ARG A 105 -19.42 -15.72 -14.27
C ARG A 105 -20.88 -15.28 -14.37
N ILE A 106 -21.74 -16.11 -14.95
CA ILE A 106 -23.18 -15.83 -15.05
C ILE A 106 -23.83 -15.69 -13.65
N SER A 107 -23.31 -16.43 -12.66
CA SER A 107 -23.77 -16.39 -11.28
C SER A 107 -23.13 -15.30 -10.43
N ASP A 108 -22.29 -14.43 -11.01
CA ASP A 108 -21.66 -13.34 -10.28
C ASP A 108 -22.72 -12.28 -9.91
N ARG A 109 -22.75 -11.92 -8.62
CA ARG A 109 -23.72 -10.96 -8.05
C ARG A 109 -23.02 -9.76 -7.44
N VAL A 110 -21.69 -9.69 -7.54
CA VAL A 110 -20.88 -8.66 -6.91
C VAL A 110 -20.81 -7.44 -7.82
N ASN A 111 -21.11 -6.26 -7.27
CA ASN A 111 -20.90 -4.99 -7.96
C ASN A 111 -19.47 -4.49 -7.68
N TYR A 112 -18.66 -4.35 -8.74
CA TYR A 112 -17.26 -3.90 -8.66
C TYR A 112 -17.10 -2.39 -8.85
N GLY A 113 -18.19 -1.64 -8.96
CA GLY A 113 -18.18 -0.19 -9.19
C GLY A 113 -17.95 0.21 -10.65
N ASP A 114 -18.03 -0.73 -11.59
CA ASP A 114 -17.91 -0.51 -13.03
C ASP A 114 -19.26 -0.54 -13.76
N GLU A 115 -20.35 -0.76 -13.04
CA GLU A 115 -21.72 -0.77 -13.55
C GLU A 115 -22.37 0.62 -13.48
N GLY A 116 -23.33 0.89 -14.37
CA GLY A 116 -24.10 2.15 -14.39
C GLY A 116 -25.24 2.18 -13.36
N ASN A 117 -25.79 3.38 -13.13
CA ASN A 117 -26.98 3.56 -12.30
C ASN A 117 -28.24 2.94 -12.95
N ALA A 118 -29.30 2.73 -12.17
CA ALA A 118 -30.60 2.23 -12.65
C ALA A 118 -31.16 3.05 -13.84
N TYR A 119 -30.91 4.37 -13.85
CA TYR A 119 -31.30 5.23 -14.97
C TYR A 119 -30.67 4.81 -16.29
N ALA A 120 -29.40 4.39 -16.30
CA ALA A 120 -28.71 3.96 -17.52
C ALA A 120 -29.33 2.69 -18.12
N VAL A 121 -30.00 1.87 -17.29
CA VAL A 121 -30.73 0.66 -17.74
C VAL A 121 -32.12 1.01 -18.26
N LEU A 122 -32.84 1.90 -17.55
CA LEU A 122 -34.18 2.32 -17.94
C LEU A 122 -34.18 3.19 -19.20
N CYS A 123 -33.18 4.07 -19.32
CA CYS A 123 -33.04 5.07 -20.37
C CYS A 123 -31.64 4.98 -21.00
N PRO A 124 -31.35 3.95 -21.81
CA PRO A 124 -30.02 3.76 -22.37
C PRO A 124 -29.64 4.88 -23.34
N SER A 125 -28.44 5.44 -23.18
CA SER A 125 -27.90 6.44 -24.10
C SER A 125 -27.54 5.82 -25.46
N VAL A 126 -27.43 6.65 -26.50
CA VAL A 126 -26.97 6.21 -27.84
C VAL A 126 -25.59 5.54 -27.75
N PHE A 127 -24.73 6.02 -26.85
CA PHE A 127 -23.43 5.42 -26.56
C PHE A 127 -23.56 4.02 -25.94
N SER A 128 -24.47 3.86 -24.98
CA SER A 128 -24.73 2.56 -24.33
C SER A 128 -25.23 1.51 -25.33
N GLN A 129 -26.05 1.92 -26.30
CA GLN A 129 -26.48 1.04 -27.40
C GLN A 129 -25.32 0.57 -28.29
N LYS A 130 -24.22 1.32 -28.32
CA LYS A 130 -22.97 0.96 -29.01
C LYS A 130 -21.93 0.33 -28.09
N GLY A 131 -22.30 0.03 -26.84
CA GLY A 131 -21.40 -0.58 -25.85
C GLY A 131 -20.36 0.38 -25.28
N VAL A 132 -20.56 1.69 -25.40
CA VAL A 132 -19.71 2.72 -24.81
C VAL A 132 -20.37 3.25 -23.55
N TYR A 133 -19.68 3.14 -22.42
CA TYR A 133 -20.20 3.48 -21.10
C TYR A 133 -19.52 4.71 -20.51
N GLU A 134 -20.08 5.27 -19.44
CA GLU A 134 -19.60 6.49 -18.79
C GLU A 134 -18.09 6.45 -18.46
N ARG A 135 -17.63 5.31 -17.91
CA ARG A 135 -16.21 5.04 -17.62
C ARG A 135 -15.28 5.23 -18.83
N ASP A 136 -15.75 5.01 -20.05
CA ASP A 136 -14.93 5.08 -21.25
C ASP A 136 -14.64 6.52 -21.68
N PHE A 137 -15.48 7.47 -21.27
CA PHE A 137 -15.29 8.92 -21.46
C PHE A 137 -14.24 9.48 -20.49
N PHE A 138 -14.23 8.97 -19.25
CA PHE A 138 -13.28 9.38 -18.21
C PHE A 138 -11.96 8.60 -18.23
N LYS A 139 -11.85 7.57 -19.06
CA LYS A 139 -10.61 6.80 -19.23
C LYS A 139 -9.49 7.71 -19.75
N THR A 140 -8.37 7.75 -19.02
CA THR A 140 -7.13 8.40 -19.46
C THR A 140 -6.61 7.73 -20.74
N ARG A 141 -6.29 8.53 -21.76
CA ARG A 141 -5.79 8.06 -23.05
C ARG A 141 -4.57 8.89 -23.48
N PRO A 142 -3.64 8.32 -24.26
CA PRO A 142 -2.55 9.08 -24.85
C PRO A 142 -3.07 10.09 -25.87
N LYS A 143 -2.28 11.13 -26.11
CA LYS A 143 -2.63 12.23 -26.99
C LYS A 143 -3.04 11.80 -28.40
N SER A 144 -2.26 10.89 -29.00
CA SER A 144 -2.51 10.37 -30.35
C SER A 144 -3.86 9.66 -30.47
N GLU A 145 -4.28 8.92 -29.45
CA GLU A 145 -5.55 8.21 -29.44
C GLU A 145 -6.73 9.19 -29.37
N ILE A 146 -6.61 10.24 -28.54
CA ILE A 146 -7.64 11.29 -28.43
C ILE A 146 -7.76 12.07 -29.73
N GLU A 147 -6.63 12.41 -30.35
CA GLU A 147 -6.60 13.09 -31.64
C GLU A 147 -7.31 12.28 -32.72
N GLN A 148 -7.02 10.97 -32.79
CA GLN A 148 -7.67 10.06 -33.73
C GLN A 148 -9.18 9.99 -33.48
N ILE A 149 -9.63 9.96 -32.22
CA ILE A 149 -11.05 9.97 -31.88
C ILE A 149 -11.73 11.25 -32.41
N LEU A 150 -11.13 12.43 -32.19
CA LEU A 150 -11.69 13.71 -32.65
C LEU A 150 -11.75 13.79 -34.18
N ARG A 151 -10.68 13.38 -34.86
CA ARG A 151 -10.63 13.32 -36.33
C ARG A 151 -11.71 12.38 -36.89
N ASN A 152 -11.91 11.21 -36.26
CA ASN A 152 -12.93 10.25 -36.67
C ASN A 152 -14.36 10.77 -36.47
N ILE A 153 -14.60 11.63 -35.48
CA ILE A 153 -15.89 12.30 -35.25
C ILE A 153 -16.16 13.37 -36.33
N GLY A 154 -15.13 13.83 -37.04
CA GLY A 154 -15.20 14.90 -38.04
C GLY A 154 -14.82 16.28 -37.49
N VAL A 155 -14.23 16.33 -36.29
CA VAL A 155 -13.73 17.57 -35.69
C VAL A 155 -12.33 17.85 -36.26
N ASN A 156 -12.28 18.66 -37.32
CA ASN A 156 -11.04 19.04 -37.98
C ASN A 156 -10.41 20.25 -37.27
N ILE A 157 -9.58 19.98 -36.26
CA ILE A 157 -8.78 20.99 -35.55
C ILE A 157 -7.35 20.95 -36.11
N SER A 158 -6.70 22.11 -36.24
CA SER A 158 -5.28 22.16 -36.60
C SER A 158 -4.40 21.61 -35.47
N ASP A 159 -3.24 21.07 -35.81
CA ASP A 159 -2.34 20.47 -34.80
C ASP A 159 -1.93 21.49 -33.71
N GLU A 160 -1.79 22.77 -34.09
CA GLU A 160 -1.48 23.88 -33.19
C GLU A 160 -2.61 24.14 -32.18
N SER A 161 -3.86 24.27 -32.64
CA SER A 161 -5.01 24.48 -31.76
C SER A 161 -5.27 23.25 -30.87
N PHE A 162 -5.00 22.05 -31.38
CA PHE A 162 -5.10 20.83 -30.57
C PHE A 162 -4.06 20.78 -29.45
N GLU A 163 -2.82 21.24 -29.69
CA GLU A 163 -1.80 21.40 -28.65
C GLU A 163 -2.25 22.34 -27.53
N GLU A 164 -2.91 23.44 -27.86
CA GLU A 164 -3.42 24.40 -26.87
C GLU A 164 -4.54 23.80 -26.03
N ILE A 165 -5.53 23.17 -26.68
CA ILE A 165 -6.63 22.47 -26.00
C ILE A 165 -6.10 21.38 -25.08
N TRP A 166 -5.11 20.60 -25.55
CA TRP A 166 -4.47 19.57 -24.75
C TRP A 166 -3.80 20.16 -23.49
N LYS A 167 -3.03 21.23 -23.64
CA LYS A 167 -2.38 21.91 -22.50
C LYS A 167 -3.40 22.45 -21.51
N GLN A 168 -4.52 22.98 -21.98
CA GLN A 168 -5.60 23.48 -21.12
C GLN A 168 -6.30 22.34 -20.37
N ALA A 169 -6.55 21.21 -21.03
CA ALA A 169 -7.12 20.02 -20.39
C ALA A 169 -6.16 19.45 -19.33
N CYS A 170 -4.86 19.35 -19.63
CA CYS A 170 -3.84 18.94 -18.67
C CYS A 170 -3.82 19.82 -17.42
N ARG A 171 -4.00 21.14 -17.56
CA ARG A 171 -4.03 22.07 -16.41
C ARG A 171 -5.22 21.87 -15.49
N LYS A 172 -6.35 21.39 -16.01
CA LYS A 172 -7.57 21.14 -15.20
C LYS A 172 -7.48 19.87 -14.38
N HIS A 173 -6.69 18.89 -14.82
CA HIS A 173 -6.55 17.62 -14.12
C HIS A 173 -5.39 17.64 -13.13
N GLN A 174 -5.62 17.21 -11.89
CA GLN A 174 -4.61 17.25 -10.81
C GLN A 174 -3.32 16.49 -11.15
N ARG A 175 -3.43 15.41 -11.94
CA ARG A 175 -2.30 14.55 -12.35
C ARG A 175 -1.80 14.84 -13.78
N GLY A 176 -2.35 15.85 -14.46
CA GLY A 176 -2.02 16.15 -15.87
C GLY A 176 -2.51 15.13 -16.90
N GLU A 177 -3.21 14.08 -16.46
CA GLU A 177 -3.86 13.09 -17.32
C GLU A 177 -5.07 13.67 -18.05
N VAL A 178 -5.32 13.20 -19.26
CA VAL A 178 -6.40 13.71 -20.12
C VAL A 178 -7.29 12.55 -20.57
N CYS A 179 -8.60 12.81 -20.50
CA CYS A 179 -9.66 11.93 -21.00
C CYS A 179 -10.53 12.67 -22.02
N VAL A 180 -11.42 11.94 -22.70
CA VAL A 180 -12.30 12.51 -23.73
C VAL A 180 -13.18 13.61 -23.14
N GLU A 181 -13.72 13.39 -21.93
CA GLU A 181 -14.58 14.38 -21.26
C GLU A 181 -13.82 15.67 -20.90
N SER A 182 -12.53 15.56 -20.55
CA SER A 182 -11.70 16.74 -20.25
C SER A 182 -11.54 17.65 -21.48
N ILE A 183 -11.35 17.06 -22.65
CA ILE A 183 -11.23 17.79 -23.91
C ILE A 183 -12.56 18.40 -24.32
N ARG A 184 -13.65 17.64 -24.19
CA ARG A 184 -15.01 18.13 -24.45
C ARG A 184 -15.32 19.37 -23.63
N ASN A 185 -15.03 19.35 -22.32
CA ASN A 185 -15.25 20.50 -21.44
C ASN A 185 -14.47 21.75 -21.88
N VAL A 186 -13.23 21.58 -22.37
CA VAL A 186 -12.43 22.71 -22.90
C VAL A 186 -13.05 23.25 -24.19
N LEU A 187 -13.46 22.38 -25.11
CA LEU A 187 -14.12 22.79 -26.36
C LEU A 187 -15.44 23.53 -26.10
N ASP A 188 -16.25 23.03 -25.16
CA ASP A 188 -17.52 23.65 -24.80
C ASP A 188 -17.30 25.04 -24.18
N GLU A 189 -16.30 25.22 -23.32
CA GLU A 189 -15.93 26.54 -22.79
C GLU A 189 -15.48 27.52 -23.89
N MET A 190 -14.70 27.04 -24.87
CA MET A 190 -14.27 27.87 -26.01
C MET A 190 -15.49 28.33 -26.83
N HIS A 191 -16.43 27.43 -27.11
CA HIS A 191 -17.66 27.77 -27.82
C HIS A 191 -18.56 28.75 -27.04
N VAL A 192 -18.64 28.61 -25.72
CA VAL A 192 -19.40 29.55 -24.87
C VAL A 192 -18.74 30.93 -24.81
N SER A 193 -17.40 31.00 -24.84
CA SER A 193 -16.65 32.26 -24.81
C SER A 193 -16.69 33.05 -26.13
N HIS A 194 -16.94 32.35 -27.24
CA HIS A 194 -17.18 32.93 -28.56
C HIS A 194 -18.59 32.56 -29.05
N PRO A 195 -19.66 33.15 -28.46
CA PRO A 195 -20.97 33.03 -29.08
C PRO A 195 -20.86 33.70 -30.46
N GLN A 196 -20.97 32.90 -31.52
CA GLN A 196 -21.24 33.44 -32.84
C GLN A 196 -22.52 34.26 -32.70
N ASN A 197 -22.40 35.59 -32.70
CA ASN A 197 -23.53 36.50 -32.87
C ASN A 197 -24.09 36.27 -34.28
N SER A 198 -24.85 35.18 -34.44
CA SER A 198 -25.60 34.91 -35.67
C SER A 198 -26.82 35.82 -35.66
N SER A 199 -26.75 36.85 -36.50
CA SER A 199 -27.91 37.63 -36.97
C SER A 199 -28.79 36.80 -37.90
#